data_AF-A0A353YWT5-F1
#
_entry.id   AF-A0A353YWT5-F1
#
_cell.length_a   1.000
_cell.length_b   1.000
_cell.length_c   1.000
_cell.angle_alpha   90.00
_cell.angle_beta   90.00
_cell.angle_gamma   90.00
#
_symmetry.space_group_name_H-M   'P 1'
#
loop_
_entity.id
_entity.type
_entity.pdbx_description
1 polymer ?
#
loop_
_entity_poly.entity_id
_entity_poly.type
_entity_poly.pdbx_seq_one_letter_code
_entity_poly.pdbx_strand_id
1 'polypeptide(L)'
;MKMKNLKKEVFALCLIMLSLSIMTVHAQVDKKLAKAETNFCNSINTFAQSLVTLDAINENSTMDEFKKAYKSADKAWNKLEKKAAKLEKVEMKESVKAYNKLVDAVNSIEGDVKTSEAAEQINQHIDATAAEISDILSVVCK
;
A
#
# COMPACT_ATOMS: atom_id res chain seq x y z
N MET A 1 -21.33 25.42 -59.08
CA MET A 1 -21.29 25.60 -57.61
C MET A 1 -21.66 24.28 -56.92
N LYS A 2 -20.70 23.34 -56.78
CA LYS A 2 -20.94 21.99 -56.22
C LYS A 2 -19.84 21.50 -55.24
N MET A 3 -18.92 22.38 -54.82
CA MET A 3 -17.77 22.00 -53.97
C MET A 3 -17.94 22.32 -52.47
N LYS A 4 -19.04 22.95 -52.04
CA LYS A 4 -19.22 23.36 -50.64
C LYS A 4 -19.80 22.26 -49.72
N ASN A 5 -20.45 21.25 -50.29
CA ASN A 5 -21.12 20.21 -49.50
C ASN A 5 -20.21 19.00 -49.20
N LEU A 6 -19.22 18.72 -50.05
CA LEU A 6 -18.30 17.58 -49.87
C LEU A 6 -17.37 17.75 -48.63
N LYS A 7 -16.99 19.00 -48.30
CA LYS A 7 -16.13 19.29 -47.15
C LYS A 7 -16.84 19.15 -45.79
N LYS A 8 -18.16 19.32 -45.75
CA LYS A 8 -18.95 19.22 -44.51
C LYS A 8 -19.19 17.76 -44.10
N GLU A 9 -19.38 16.86 -45.07
CA GLU A 9 -19.64 15.45 -44.80
C GLU A 9 -18.37 14.68 -44.40
N VAL A 10 -17.21 15.02 -44.99
CA VAL A 10 -15.92 14.43 -44.58
C VAL A 10 -15.54 14.84 -43.14
N PHE A 11 -15.88 16.06 -42.72
CA PHE A 11 -15.60 16.54 -41.36
C PHE A 11 -16.50 15.89 -40.30
N ALA A 12 -17.75 15.58 -40.65
CA ALA A 12 -18.69 14.89 -39.76
C ALA A 12 -18.30 13.42 -39.51
N LEU A 13 -17.74 12.74 -40.53
CA LEU A 13 -17.30 11.34 -40.42
C LEU A 13 -16.04 11.17 -39.52
N CYS A 14 -15.13 12.15 -39.48
CA CYS A 14 -13.97 12.12 -38.58
C CYS A 14 -14.36 12.29 -37.10
N LEU A 15 -15.41 13.05 -36.79
CA LEU A 15 -15.89 13.28 -35.43
C LEU A 15 -16.61 12.06 -34.82
N ILE A 16 -17.24 11.23 -35.65
CA ILE A 16 -17.94 10.01 -35.22
C ILE A 16 -16.94 8.86 -34.93
N MET A 17 -15.79 8.82 -35.61
CA MET A 17 -14.73 7.84 -35.30
C MET A 17 -13.95 8.16 -34.01
N LEU A 18 -13.91 9.43 -33.59
CA LEU A 18 -13.27 9.84 -32.33
C LEU A 18 -14.11 9.50 -31.09
N SER A 19 -15.44 9.51 -31.20
CA SER A 19 -16.34 9.25 -30.07
C SER A 19 -16.49 7.77 -29.70
N LEU A 20 -16.30 6.84 -30.67
CA LEU A 20 -16.38 5.40 -30.43
C LEU A 20 -15.15 4.81 -29.71
N SER A 21 -14.04 5.55 -29.72
CA SER A 21 -12.78 5.13 -29.08
C SER A 21 -12.73 5.48 -27.58
N ILE A 22 -13.63 6.35 -27.10
CA ILE A 22 -13.61 6.82 -25.70
C ILE A 22 -14.28 5.80 -24.76
N MET A 23 -15.23 5.00 -25.24
CA MET A 23 -15.93 4.01 -24.40
C MET A 23 -15.09 2.78 -24.06
N THR A 24 -14.15 2.38 -24.91
CA THR A 24 -13.27 1.22 -24.63
C THR A 24 -12.14 1.57 -23.66
N VAL A 25 -11.72 2.84 -23.59
CA VAL A 25 -10.66 3.30 -22.68
C VAL A 25 -11.15 3.30 -21.23
N HIS A 26 -12.37 3.77 -20.96
CA HIS A 26 -12.92 3.82 -19.60
C HIS A 26 -13.02 2.43 -18.96
N ALA A 27 -13.56 1.44 -19.67
CA ALA A 27 -13.70 0.08 -19.15
C ALA A 27 -12.34 -0.62 -18.85
N GLN A 28 -11.25 -0.22 -19.50
CA GLN A 28 -9.91 -0.75 -19.23
C GLN A 28 -9.22 -0.04 -18.06
N VAL A 29 -9.49 1.26 -17.86
CA VAL A 29 -9.00 2.03 -16.71
C VAL A 29 -9.62 1.49 -15.42
N ASP A 30 -10.93 1.24 -15.41
CA ASP A 30 -11.66 0.73 -14.23
C ASP A 30 -11.14 -0.65 -13.78
N LYS A 31 -10.89 -1.57 -14.72
CA LYS A 31 -10.34 -2.90 -14.41
C LYS A 31 -8.92 -2.85 -13.85
N LYS A 32 -8.08 -1.93 -14.33
CA LYS A 32 -6.71 -1.75 -13.83
C LYS A 32 -6.72 -1.14 -12.43
N LEU A 33 -7.59 -0.16 -12.20
CA LEU A 33 -7.74 0.49 -10.90
C LEU A 33 -8.25 -0.49 -9.84
N ALA A 34 -9.34 -1.22 -10.12
CA ALA A 34 -9.87 -2.23 -9.19
C ALA A 34 -8.84 -3.31 -8.82
N LYS A 35 -8.00 -3.71 -9.80
CA LYS A 35 -6.88 -4.63 -9.53
C LYS A 35 -5.79 -3.99 -8.68
N ALA A 36 -5.51 -2.70 -8.84
CA ALA A 36 -4.54 -1.97 -8.01
C ALA A 36 -5.03 -1.86 -6.57
N GLU A 37 -6.31 -1.52 -6.36
CA GLU A 37 -6.97 -1.47 -5.05
C GLU A 37 -6.94 -2.84 -4.37
N THR A 38 -7.34 -3.91 -5.08
CA THR A 38 -7.27 -5.28 -4.54
C THR A 38 -5.85 -5.65 -4.11
N ASN A 39 -4.84 -5.32 -4.93
CA ASN A 39 -3.44 -5.61 -4.59
C ASN A 39 -2.93 -4.81 -3.39
N PHE A 40 -3.37 -3.56 -3.27
CA PHE A 40 -3.10 -2.71 -2.12
C PHE A 40 -3.73 -3.31 -0.85
N CYS A 41 -5.02 -3.64 -0.89
CA CYS A 41 -5.75 -4.26 0.22
C CYS A 41 -5.16 -5.60 0.66
N ASN A 42 -4.68 -6.42 -0.27
CA ASN A 42 -3.95 -7.64 0.09
C ASN A 42 -2.61 -7.34 0.76
N SER A 43 -1.90 -6.30 0.31
CA SER A 43 -0.59 -5.94 0.84
C SER A 43 -0.69 -5.31 2.24
N ILE A 44 -1.69 -4.47 2.48
CA ILE A 44 -1.92 -3.85 3.80
C ILE A 44 -2.36 -4.89 4.83
N ASN A 45 -3.21 -5.85 4.45
CA ASN A 45 -3.55 -6.99 5.30
C ASN A 45 -2.32 -7.86 5.62
N THR A 46 -1.48 -8.13 4.62
CA THR A 46 -0.23 -8.88 4.82
C THR A 46 0.68 -8.14 5.81
N PHE A 47 0.78 -6.82 5.69
CA PHE A 47 1.56 -6.01 6.62
C PHE A 47 0.97 -6.02 8.04
N ALA A 48 -0.35 -5.82 8.19
CA ALA A 48 -1.01 -5.92 9.49
C ALA A 48 -0.78 -7.28 10.17
N GLN A 49 -0.88 -8.40 9.43
CA GLN A 49 -0.57 -9.73 9.96
C GLN A 49 0.90 -9.89 10.37
N SER A 50 1.82 -9.26 9.65
CA SER A 50 3.24 -9.27 10.03
C SER A 50 3.53 -8.46 11.28
N LEU A 51 2.79 -7.37 11.54
CA LEU A 51 2.85 -6.63 12.80
C LEU A 51 2.33 -7.48 13.97
N VAL A 52 1.21 -8.20 13.80
CA VAL A 52 0.72 -9.16 14.81
C VAL A 52 1.75 -10.25 15.11
N THR A 53 2.46 -10.74 14.08
CA THR A 53 3.53 -11.73 14.27
C THR A 53 4.72 -11.16 15.04
N LEU A 54 5.05 -9.89 14.80
CA LEU A 54 6.12 -9.18 15.50
C LEU A 54 5.73 -8.88 16.97
N ASP A 55 4.48 -8.48 17.20
CA ASP A 55 3.90 -8.25 18.54
C ASP A 55 3.84 -9.52 19.40
N ALA A 56 3.65 -10.69 18.76
CA ALA A 56 3.63 -11.96 19.45
C ALA A 56 4.99 -12.42 19.99
N ILE A 57 6.09 -11.72 19.66
CA ILE A 57 7.42 -12.00 20.20
C ILE A 57 7.43 -11.71 21.70
N ASN A 58 7.89 -12.68 22.49
CA ASN A 58 7.88 -12.59 23.95
C ASN A 58 9.17 -13.19 24.56
N GLU A 59 9.21 -13.33 25.88
CA GLU A 59 10.33 -13.88 26.64
C GLU A 59 10.74 -15.32 26.26
N ASN A 60 9.85 -16.10 25.64
CA ASN A 60 10.16 -17.44 25.15
C ASN A 60 10.74 -17.44 23.72
N SER A 61 10.77 -16.29 23.06
CA SER A 61 11.30 -16.14 21.71
C SER A 61 12.80 -15.86 21.72
N THR A 62 13.47 -16.33 20.68
CA THR A 62 14.87 -16.02 20.40
C THR A 62 15.02 -14.69 19.67
N MET A 63 16.21 -14.08 19.78
CA MET A 63 16.55 -12.87 19.02
C MET A 63 16.51 -13.11 17.50
N ASP A 64 16.76 -14.34 17.05
CA ASP A 64 16.64 -14.71 15.63
C ASP A 64 15.18 -14.74 15.17
N GLU A 65 14.26 -15.20 16.00
CA GLU A 65 12.82 -15.14 15.73
C GLU A 65 12.32 -13.69 15.67
N PHE A 66 12.76 -12.85 16.61
CA PHE A 66 12.50 -11.40 16.56
C PHE A 66 12.97 -10.78 15.25
N LYS A 67 14.24 -10.96 14.89
CA LYS A 67 14.83 -10.43 13.64
C LYS A 67 14.11 -10.94 12.41
N LYS A 68 13.68 -12.21 12.41
CA LYS A 68 12.91 -12.81 11.32
C LYS A 68 11.51 -12.21 11.21
N ALA A 69 10.81 -12.02 12.33
CA ALA A 69 9.50 -11.40 12.38
C ALA A 69 9.59 -9.95 11.87
N TYR A 70 10.55 -9.17 12.36
CA TYR A 70 10.77 -7.79 11.91
C TYR A 70 11.11 -7.73 10.42
N LYS A 71 12.02 -8.58 9.93
CA LYS A 71 12.34 -8.64 8.49
C LYS A 71 11.13 -9.04 7.64
N SER A 72 10.20 -9.82 8.18
CA SER A 72 8.94 -10.13 7.51
C SER A 72 8.07 -8.88 7.40
N ALA A 73 7.94 -8.13 8.50
CA ALA A 73 7.21 -6.87 8.54
C ALA A 73 7.80 -5.82 7.60
N ASP A 74 9.12 -5.63 7.60
CA ASP A 74 9.81 -4.72 6.68
C ASP A 74 9.59 -5.08 5.20
N LYS A 75 9.67 -6.36 4.84
CA LYS A 75 9.34 -6.78 3.48
C LYS A 75 7.88 -6.53 3.11
N ALA A 76 6.96 -6.69 4.05
CA ALA A 76 5.54 -6.45 3.82
C ALA A 76 5.24 -4.95 3.68
N TRP A 77 5.85 -4.10 4.52
CA TRP A 77 5.82 -2.64 4.42
C TRP A 77 6.32 -2.15 3.05
N ASN A 78 7.51 -2.59 2.64
CA ASN A 78 8.08 -2.23 1.33
C ASN A 78 7.19 -2.63 0.16
N LYS A 79 6.42 -3.73 0.28
CA LYS A 79 5.42 -4.12 -0.73
C LYS A 79 4.20 -3.21 -0.68
N LEU A 80 3.69 -2.90 0.52
CA LEU A 80 2.58 -1.99 0.75
C LEU A 80 2.85 -0.63 0.12
N GLU A 81 3.98 0.02 0.42
CA GLU A 81 4.36 1.32 -0.16
C GLU A 81 4.36 1.28 -1.69
N LYS A 82 4.94 0.23 -2.29
CA LYS A 82 4.95 0.05 -3.75
C LYS A 82 3.57 -0.13 -4.36
N LYS A 83 2.58 -0.63 -3.61
CA LYS A 83 1.19 -0.72 -4.07
C LYS A 83 0.46 0.59 -3.84
N ALA A 84 0.70 1.25 -2.70
CA ALA A 84 0.13 2.55 -2.36
C ALA A 84 0.49 3.60 -3.42
N ALA A 85 1.75 3.63 -3.88
CA ALA A 85 2.23 4.53 -4.93
C ALA A 85 1.52 4.37 -6.29
N LYS A 86 0.72 3.30 -6.48
CA LYS A 86 -0.09 3.09 -7.69
C LYS A 86 -1.52 3.63 -7.56
N LEU A 87 -1.87 4.17 -6.40
CA LEU A 87 -3.19 4.70 -6.07
C LEU A 87 -3.03 6.17 -5.70
N GLU A 88 -3.63 7.06 -6.49
CA GLU A 88 -3.51 8.52 -6.27
C GLU A 88 -4.21 8.98 -4.97
N LYS A 89 -5.14 8.19 -4.44
CA LYS A 89 -6.01 8.56 -3.32
C LYS A 89 -5.58 8.02 -1.96
N VAL A 90 -4.52 7.21 -1.91
CA VAL A 90 -4.06 6.62 -0.64
C VAL A 90 -3.02 7.54 -0.01
N GLU A 91 -3.37 8.14 1.13
CA GLU A 91 -2.45 8.94 1.92
C GLU A 91 -1.73 8.06 2.95
N MET A 92 -0.42 7.87 2.77
CA MET A 92 0.43 7.02 3.62
C MET A 92 1.30 7.80 4.61
N LYS A 93 1.22 9.13 4.63
CA LYS A 93 2.22 9.99 5.28
C LYS A 93 2.41 9.69 6.77
N GLU A 94 1.32 9.60 7.53
CA GLU A 94 1.42 9.33 8.97
C GLU A 94 1.79 7.86 9.23
N SER A 95 1.34 6.91 8.41
CA SER A 95 1.80 5.52 8.49
C SER A 95 3.30 5.37 8.22
N VAL A 96 3.85 6.10 7.24
CA VAL A 96 5.30 6.11 6.95
C VAL A 96 6.08 6.63 8.15
N LYS A 97 5.59 7.70 8.77
CA LYS A 97 6.20 8.28 9.96
C LYS A 97 6.14 7.33 11.17
N ALA A 98 5.01 6.66 11.38
CA ALA A 98 4.87 5.65 12.44
C ALA A 98 5.81 4.46 12.21
N TYR A 99 5.85 3.95 10.97
CA TYR A 99 6.72 2.85 10.61
C TYR A 99 8.21 3.21 10.74
N ASN A 100 8.63 4.41 10.34
CA ASN A 100 10.01 4.85 10.52
C ASN A 100 10.42 4.89 11.99
N LYS A 101 9.51 5.29 12.90
CA LYS A 101 9.78 5.21 14.34
C LYS A 101 9.95 3.77 14.83
N LEU A 102 9.18 2.83 14.29
CA LEU A 102 9.38 1.40 14.56
C LEU A 102 10.76 0.93 14.06
N VAL A 103 11.15 1.33 12.85
CA VAL A 103 12.49 1.03 12.29
C VAL A 103 13.59 1.59 13.18
N ASP A 104 13.48 2.85 13.61
CA ASP A 104 14.45 3.51 14.48
C ASP A 104 14.56 2.81 15.84
N ALA A 105 13.42 2.41 16.43
CA ALA A 105 13.39 1.66 17.68
C ALA A 105 14.09 0.31 17.53
N VAL A 106 13.82 -0.44 16.44
CA VAL A 106 14.48 -1.72 16.17
C VAL A 106 15.99 -1.55 15.96
N ASN A 107 16.41 -0.50 15.24
CA ASN A 107 17.83 -0.21 15.01
C ASN A 107 18.57 0.23 16.27
N SER A 108 17.85 0.70 17.29
CA SER A 108 18.41 1.12 18.58
C SER A 108 18.63 -0.06 19.55
N ILE A 109 18.15 -1.25 19.21
CA ILE A 109 18.34 -2.46 20.04
C ILE A 109 19.80 -2.92 19.93
N GLU A 110 20.51 -2.88 21.05
CA GLU A 110 21.89 -3.37 21.16
C GLU A 110 21.96 -4.91 21.09
N GLY A 111 23.11 -5.44 20.68
CA GLY A 111 23.26 -6.86 20.30
C GLY A 111 23.15 -7.87 21.44
N ASP A 112 23.23 -7.44 22.70
CA ASP A 112 23.20 -8.24 23.92
C ASP A 112 21.90 -8.09 24.72
N VAL A 113 20.94 -7.29 24.25
CA VAL A 113 19.62 -7.11 24.87
C VAL A 113 18.81 -8.39 24.80
N LYS A 114 18.05 -8.70 25.87
CA LYS A 114 17.15 -9.86 25.88
C LYS A 114 15.99 -9.65 24.92
N THR A 115 15.48 -10.72 24.31
CA THR A 115 14.34 -10.64 23.38
C THR A 115 13.11 -9.96 24.01
N SER A 116 12.83 -10.19 25.29
CA SER A 116 11.71 -9.55 26.01
C SER A 116 11.87 -8.04 26.11
N GLU A 117 13.08 -7.55 26.41
CA GLU A 117 13.40 -6.13 26.51
C GLU A 117 13.36 -5.46 25.12
N ALA A 118 13.87 -6.16 24.10
CA ALA A 118 13.78 -5.74 22.71
C ALA A 118 12.32 -5.60 22.23
N ALA A 119 11.45 -6.58 22.57
CA ALA A 119 10.03 -6.52 22.25
C ALA A 119 9.34 -5.34 22.97
N GLU A 120 9.59 -5.18 24.27
CA GLU A 120 9.02 -4.09 25.07
C GLU A 120 9.40 -2.70 24.52
N GLN A 121 10.64 -2.52 24.06
CA GLN A 121 11.10 -1.27 23.45
C GLN A 121 10.33 -0.89 22.17
N ILE A 122 9.80 -1.88 21.44
CA ILE A 122 9.16 -1.63 20.15
C ILE A 122 7.62 -1.70 20.20
N ASN A 123 7.01 -2.27 21.24
CA ASN A 123 5.57 -2.50 21.33
C ASN A 123 4.73 -1.25 21.03
N GLN A 124 5.03 -0.11 21.68
CA GLN A 124 4.32 1.15 21.43
C GLN A 124 4.43 1.62 19.96
N HIS A 125 5.51 1.26 19.27
CA HIS A 125 5.74 1.62 17.87
C HIS A 125 5.02 0.65 16.92
N ILE A 126 4.88 -0.62 17.30
CA ILE A 126 4.01 -1.58 16.61
C ILE A 126 2.56 -1.10 16.70
N ASP A 127 2.08 -0.77 17.89
CA ASP A 127 0.71 -0.28 18.12
C ASP A 127 0.40 0.99 17.33
N ALA A 128 1.31 1.98 17.38
CA ALA A 128 1.16 3.20 16.62
C ALA A 128 1.12 2.93 15.10
N THR A 129 1.97 2.03 14.60
CA THR A 129 1.96 1.66 13.18
C THR A 129 0.68 0.92 12.80
N ALA A 130 0.21 0.01 13.65
CA ALA A 130 -1.01 -0.75 13.43
C ALA A 130 -2.26 0.16 13.42
N ALA A 131 -2.30 1.17 14.29
CA ALA A 131 -3.39 2.16 14.31
C ALA A 131 -3.49 2.92 12.98
N GLU A 132 -2.37 3.51 12.51
CA GLU A 132 -2.34 4.25 11.24
C GLU A 132 -2.73 3.37 10.04
N ILE A 133 -2.33 2.10 10.05
CA ILE A 133 -2.68 1.14 9.00
C ILE A 133 -4.14 0.72 9.06
N SER A 134 -4.70 0.52 10.26
CA SER A 134 -6.11 0.18 10.47
C SER A 134 -7.02 1.28 9.93
N ASP A 135 -6.66 2.54 10.15
CA ASP A 135 -7.40 3.69 9.64
C ASP A 135 -7.47 3.66 8.11
N ILE A 136 -6.32 3.47 7.44
CA ILE A 136 -6.27 3.35 5.98
C ILE A 136 -7.09 2.16 5.48
N LEU A 137 -6.98 1.01 6.15
CA LEU A 137 -7.70 -0.20 5.80
C LEU A 137 -9.22 0.03 5.86
N SER A 138 -9.72 0.69 6.91
CA SER A 138 -11.14 0.98 7.09
C SER A 138 -11.73 1.93 6.02
N VAL A 139 -10.90 2.82 5.47
CA VAL A 139 -11.33 3.82 4.48
C VAL A 139 -11.24 3.25 3.06
N VAL A 140 -10.15 2.54 2.74
CA VAL A 140 -9.81 2.12 1.38
C VAL A 140 -10.30 0.70 1.05
N CYS A 141 -10.27 -0.22 2.02
CA CYS A 141 -10.53 -1.64 1.82
C CYS A 141 -11.87 -2.03 2.43
N LYS A 142 -12.95 -1.70 1.73
CA LYS A 142 -14.34 -2.03 2.10
C LYS A 142 -14.79 -3.36 1.53
#